data_AF-A0A519RX31-F1
#
_entry.id   AF-A0A519RX31-F1
#
_cell.length_a   1.000
_cell.length_b   1.000
_cell.length_c   1.000
_cell.angle_alpha   90.00
_cell.angle_beta   90.00
_cell.angle_gamma   90.00
#
_symmetry.space_group_name_H-M   'P 1'
#
loop_
_entity.id
_entity.type
_entity.pdbx_description
1 polymer ?
#
loop_
_entity_poly.entity_id
_entity_poly.type
_entity_poly.pdbx_seq_one_letter_code
_entity_poly.pdbx_strand_id
1 'polypeptide(L)' 'RMLIDTTHSIAEVAYKCGFNNISNFNRIFKKRKNYTPKAFRQSFSGTRVFI' A
#
# COMPACT_ATOMS: atom_id res chain seq x y z
N ARG A 1 -4.91 -6.85 -2.92
CA ARG A 1 -6.01 -5.92 -2.56
C ARG A 1 -5.98 -5.51 -1.06
N MET A 2 -5.06 -6.05 -0.24
CA MET A 2 -4.96 -5.77 1.21
C MET A 2 -4.76 -4.30 1.62
N LEU A 3 -4.08 -3.49 0.81
CA LEU A 3 -3.86 -2.06 1.13
C LEU A 3 -5.15 -1.21 1.15
N ILE A 4 -6.23 -1.70 0.56
CA ILE A 4 -7.50 -0.97 0.41
C ILE A 4 -8.67 -1.70 1.08
N ASP A 5 -8.62 -3.03 1.16
CA ASP A 5 -9.70 -3.82 1.77
C ASP A 5 -9.53 -4.01 3.29
N THR A 6 -8.39 -3.61 3.84
CA THR A 6 -8.08 -3.89 5.25
C THR A 6 -7.57 -2.67 5.99
N THR A 7 -7.75 -2.67 7.30
CA THR A 7 -7.24 -1.63 8.19
C THR A 7 -5.79 -1.83 8.58
N HIS A 8 -5.20 -3.00 8.29
CA HIS A 8 -3.80 -3.34 8.58
C HIS A 8 -2.84 -2.22 8.19
N SER A 9 -1.87 -1.94 9.04
CA SER A 9 -0.78 -1.02 8.72
C SER A 9 -0.01 -1.47 7.48
N ILE A 10 0.70 -0.54 6.83
CA ILE A 10 1.59 -0.86 5.71
C ILE A 10 2.65 -1.89 6.13
N ALA A 11 3.06 -1.87 7.40
CA ALA A 11 3.98 -2.85 7.98
C ALA A 11 3.44 -4.27 7.96
N GLU A 12 2.21 -4.46 8.45
CA GLU A 12 1.55 -5.76 8.48
C GLU A 12 1.25 -6.28 7.08
N VAL A 13 0.85 -5.41 6.15
CA VAL A 13 0.65 -5.79 4.75
C VAL A 13 1.98 -6.22 4.12
N ALA A 14 3.07 -5.49 4.35
CA ALA A 14 4.39 -5.86 3.88
C ALA A 14 4.81 -7.24 4.42
N TYR A 15 4.63 -7.48 5.72
CA TYR A 15 4.94 -8.75 6.35
C TYR A 15 4.10 -9.90 5.77
N LYS A 16 2.78 -9.73 5.65
CA LYS A 16 1.88 -10.73 5.05
C LYS A 16 2.18 -10.99 3.57
N CYS A 17 2.77 -10.04 2.87
CA CYS A 17 3.25 -10.21 1.50
C CYS A 17 4.66 -10.84 1.40
N GLY A 18 5.26 -11.28 2.51
CA GLY A 18 6.57 -11.94 2.54
C GLY A 18 7.77 -10.99 2.55
N PHE A 19 7.58 -9.70 2.86
CA PHE A 19 8.67 -8.75 2.99
C PHE A 19 9.14 -8.67 4.44
N ASN A 20 10.44 -8.93 4.65
CA ASN A 20 11.09 -8.78 5.96
C ASN A 20 11.32 -7.32 6.38
N ASN A 21 11.09 -6.37 5.47
CA ASN A 21 11.37 -4.95 5.69
C ASN A 21 10.42 -4.06 4.85
N ILE A 22 9.81 -3.07 5.51
CA ILE A 22 8.91 -2.08 4.93
C ILE A 22 9.59 -1.22 3.84
N SER A 23 10.85 -0.83 4.02
CA SER A 23 11.61 -0.06 3.03
C SER A 23 11.78 -0.82 1.72
N ASN A 24 12.04 -2.13 1.78
CA ASN A 24 12.10 -2.97 0.58
C ASN A 24 10.74 -3.08 -0.09
N PHE A 25 9.69 -3.31 0.69
CA PHE A 25 8.31 -3.30 0.19
C PHE A 25 7.97 -1.98 -0.50
N ASN A 26 8.23 -0.84 0.17
CA ASN A 26 7.97 0.50 -0.36
C ASN A 26 8.70 0.75 -1.69
N ARG A 27 9.97 0.35 -1.79
CA ARG A 27 10.78 0.52 -3.00
C ARG A 27 10.23 -0.32 -4.16
N ILE A 28 9.92 -1.59 -3.91
CA ILE A 28 9.39 -2.51 -4.93
C ILE A 28 7.99 -2.09 -5.35
N PHE A 29 7.14 -1.72 -4.38
CA PHE A 29 5.79 -1.24 -4.65
C PHE A 29 5.83 0.04 -5.49
N LYS A 30 6.67 1.02 -5.12
CA LYS A 30 6.85 2.24 -5.91
C LYS A 30 7.39 1.95 -7.31
N LYS A 31 8.35 1.03 -7.47
CA LYS A 31 8.85 0.63 -8.79
C LYS A 31 7.76 0.00 -9.67
N ARG A 32 6.85 -0.78 -9.08
CA ARG A 32 5.79 -1.50 -9.83
C ARG A 32 4.51 -0.68 -10.06
N LYS A 33 4.16 0.20 -9.13
CA LYS A 33 2.91 0.97 -9.14
C LYS A 33 3.12 2.46 -9.36
N ASN A 34 4.37 2.93 -9.40
CA ASN A 34 4.78 4.34 -9.51
C ASN A 34 4.38 5.26 -8.34
N TYR A 35 3.71 4.73 -7.32
CA TYR A 35 3.27 5.45 -6.12
C TYR A 35 3.71 4.72 -4.85
N THR A 36 3.78 5.42 -3.72
CA THR A 36 4.06 4.76 -2.42
C THR A 36 2.82 4.01 -1.93
N PRO A 37 2.97 2.94 -1.12
CA PRO A 37 1.81 2.24 -0.56
C PRO A 37 0.89 3.15 0.27
N LYS A 38 1.47 4.17 0.92
CA LYS A 38 0.74 5.19 1.67
C LYS A 38 -0.09 6.09 0.75
N ALA A 39 0.51 6.63 -0.30
CA ALA A 39 -0.21 7.44 -1.29
C ALA A 39 -1.30 6.61 -1.98
N PHE A 40 -1.00 5.35 -2.31
CA PHE A 40 -1.99 4.42 -2.84
C PHE A 40 -3.15 4.24 -1.86
N ARG A 41 -2.91 3.94 -0.58
CA ARG A 41 -4.01 3.80 0.40
C ARG A 41 -4.82 5.09 0.57
N GLN A 42 -4.18 6.26 0.60
CA GLN A 42 -4.87 7.55 0.70
C GLN A 42 -5.74 7.84 -0.52
N SER A 43 -5.27 7.51 -1.72
CA SER A 43 -6.02 7.65 -2.97
C SER A 43 -7.26 6.76 -3.06
N PHE A 44 -7.41 5.76 -2.19
CA PHE A 44 -8.61 4.91 -2.15
C PHE A 44 -9.44 5.16 -0.88
N SER A 45 -8.82 5.65 0.20
CA SER A 45 -9.50 6.01 1.45
C SER A 45 -10.16 7.39 1.39
N GLY A 46 -9.67 8.30 0.55
CA GLY A 46 -10.24 9.67 0.38
C GLY A 46 -11.09 9.84 -0.87
N THR A 47 -11.01 8.91 -1.82
CA THR A 47 -11.76 9.01 -3.07
C THR A 47 -13.13 8.34 -2.90
N ARG A 48 -14.08 9.11 -2.36
CA ARG A 48 -15.42 9.13 -2.96
C ARG A 48 -15.18 9.44 -4.43
N VAL A 49 -15.21 8.41 -5.28
CA VAL A 49 -15.17 8.58 -6.72
C VAL A 49 -16.48 9.30 -7.08
N PHE A 50 -16.42 10.63 -7.18
CA PHE A 50 -17.31 11.41 -8.01
C PHE A 50 -16.54 11.67 -9.30
N ILE A 51 -16.63 10.73 -10.24
CA ILE A 51 -16.84 10.88 -11.69
C ILE A 51 -16.86 9.50 -12.34
#